data_AF-A0A485KWZ1-F1
#
_entry.id   AF-A0A485KWZ1-F1
#
_cell.length_a   1.000
_cell.length_b   1.000
_cell.length_c   1.000
_cell.angle_alpha   90.00
_cell.angle_beta   90.00
_cell.angle_gamma   90.00
#
_symmetry.space_group_name_H-M   'P 1'
#
loop_
_entity.id
_entity.type
_entity.pdbx_description
1 polymer ?
#
loop_
_entity_poly.entity_id
_entity_poly.type
_entity_poly.pdbx_seq_one_letter_code
_entity_poly.pdbx_strand_id
1 'polypeptide(L)'
;MLLFSKETLLAGARMSCVLELAVAATLFVMGCVLVASNHYHLALGSRVGSSGGGLIFLSLLYPIPAWFTFKASQFHNKFMLLVHIVLVCGIVTLQLIVGGTTFAIAVPTFAYDVAAACLVDGHLNNATFLASCQAYFQSDEYAGLSLAWQTYYNESLGDASAGQALAKLQDASYCCGLGPPEHCQSEYYPATPLCYKGGSCAYDFPMGSCGLVGVAGQSMGCATAFHQYFASTIKTVGAFVLALTSLPMLFVVLSLCLVFKRKDEDVLPTMSYAWRSRARVYVAADIRRMERMDL
;
A
#
# COMPACT_ATOMS: atom_id res chain seq x y z
N MET A 1 -23.36 30.84 8.57
CA MET A 1 -22.52 30.07 9.52
C MET A 1 -23.22 28.77 9.94
N LEU A 2 -23.75 27.99 8.97
CA LEU A 2 -24.57 26.79 9.25
C LEU A 2 -23.73 25.50 9.33
N LEU A 3 -22.53 25.48 8.73
CA LEU A 3 -21.64 24.31 8.71
C LEU A 3 -21.18 23.83 10.09
N PHE A 4 -21.09 24.75 11.07
CA PHE A 4 -20.64 24.46 12.45
C PHE A 4 -21.79 24.41 13.47
N SER A 5 -23.01 24.10 13.02
CA SER A 5 -24.09 23.83 13.96
C SER A 5 -23.81 22.55 14.75
N LYS A 6 -24.33 22.45 15.98
CA LYS A 6 -24.16 21.25 16.82
C LYS A 6 -24.69 20.00 16.09
N GLU A 7 -25.81 20.15 15.40
CA GLU A 7 -26.48 19.08 14.66
C GLU A 7 -25.68 18.60 13.46
N THR A 8 -25.11 19.52 12.67
CA THR A 8 -24.28 19.14 11.50
C THR A 8 -23.01 18.42 11.94
N LEU A 9 -22.37 18.88 13.02
CA LEU A 9 -21.18 18.21 13.56
C LEU A 9 -21.50 16.82 14.13
N LEU A 10 -22.65 16.65 14.80
CA LEU A 10 -23.11 15.34 15.29
C LEU A 10 -23.42 14.37 14.15
N ALA A 11 -24.08 14.85 13.09
CA ALA A 11 -24.29 14.07 11.88
C ALA A 11 -22.95 13.70 11.22
N GLY A 12 -22.01 14.64 11.17
CA GLY A 12 -20.64 14.42 10.69
C GLY A 12 -19.91 13.31 11.46
N ALA A 13 -19.98 13.30 12.79
CA ALA A 13 -19.36 12.24 13.60
C ALA A 13 -20.02 10.86 13.40
N ARG A 14 -21.34 10.81 13.17
CA ARG A 14 -22.01 9.53 12.83
C ARG A 14 -21.58 9.04 11.45
N MET A 15 -21.46 9.96 10.49
CA MET A 15 -20.97 9.64 9.15
C MET A 15 -19.49 9.21 9.16
N SER A 16 -18.64 9.81 9.99
CA SER A 16 -17.25 9.41 10.10
C SER A 16 -17.10 7.97 10.59
N CYS A 17 -17.96 7.49 11.51
CA CYS A 17 -17.98 6.08 11.89
C CYS A 17 -18.21 5.15 10.69
N VAL A 18 -19.17 5.46 9.82
CA VAL A 18 -19.46 4.64 8.63
C VAL A 18 -18.30 4.69 7.64
N LEU A 19 -17.72 5.88 7.43
CA LEU A 19 -16.58 6.06 6.54
C LEU A 19 -15.30 5.39 7.07
N GLU A 20 -15.05 5.39 8.38
CA GLU A 20 -13.94 4.65 9.00
C GLU A 20 -14.07 3.14 8.75
N LEU A 21 -15.27 2.58 8.83
CA LEU A 21 -15.52 1.18 8.49
C LEU A 21 -15.37 0.91 6.99
N ALA A 22 -15.75 1.85 6.13
CA ALA A 22 -15.54 1.73 4.69
C ALA A 22 -14.05 1.78 4.32
N VAL A 23 -13.27 2.66 4.97
CA VAL A 23 -11.80 2.70 4.86
C VAL A 23 -11.20 1.39 5.35
N ALA A 24 -11.65 0.86 6.48
CA ALA A 24 -11.22 -0.43 7.00
C ALA A 24 -11.43 -1.55 5.97
N ALA A 25 -12.63 -1.68 5.42
CA ALA A 25 -12.94 -2.70 4.41
C ALA A 25 -12.07 -2.56 3.16
N THR A 26 -11.85 -1.31 2.70
CA THR A 26 -11.00 -1.03 1.55
C THR A 26 -9.55 -1.45 1.79
N LEU A 27 -8.98 -1.07 2.94
CA LEU A 27 -7.61 -1.45 3.33
C LEU A 27 -7.47 -2.97 3.51
N PHE A 28 -8.50 -3.63 4.05
CA PHE A 28 -8.51 -5.09 4.22
C PHE A 28 -8.44 -5.80 2.87
N VAL A 29 -9.31 -5.42 1.92
CA VAL A 29 -9.33 -6.00 0.57
C VAL A 29 -7.98 -5.77 -0.13
N MET A 30 -7.45 -4.55 -0.09
CA MET A 30 -6.14 -4.25 -0.67
C MET A 30 -5.02 -5.06 -0.02
N GLY A 31 -5.03 -5.18 1.31
CA GLY A 31 -4.08 -5.98 2.04
C GLY A 31 -4.12 -7.45 1.68
N CYS A 32 -5.32 -8.05 1.58
CA CYS A 32 -5.51 -9.43 1.12
C CYS A 32 -5.01 -9.63 -0.32
N VAL A 33 -5.33 -8.70 -1.23
CA VAL A 33 -4.86 -8.77 -2.63
C VAL A 33 -3.34 -8.73 -2.69
N LEU A 34 -2.69 -7.81 -1.95
CA LEU A 34 -1.22 -7.73 -1.93
C LEU A 34 -0.59 -9.00 -1.36
N VAL A 35 -1.08 -9.50 -0.22
CA VAL A 35 -0.54 -10.72 0.42
C VAL A 35 -0.72 -11.96 -0.45
N ALA A 36 -1.85 -12.06 -1.16
CA ALA A 36 -2.15 -13.20 -2.02
C ALA A 36 -1.42 -13.17 -3.37
N SER A 37 -0.82 -12.03 -3.76
CA SER A 37 -0.29 -11.88 -5.11
C SER A 37 1.17 -12.33 -5.23
N ASN A 38 1.34 -13.60 -5.61
CA ASN A 38 2.64 -14.24 -5.79
C ASN A 38 3.54 -13.48 -6.78
N HIS A 39 2.98 -12.97 -7.87
CA HIS A 39 3.74 -12.25 -8.90
C HIS A 39 4.46 -11.00 -8.38
N TYR A 40 3.80 -10.19 -7.55
CA TYR A 40 4.45 -9.02 -6.96
C TYR A 40 5.51 -9.41 -5.93
N HIS A 41 5.30 -10.51 -5.19
CA HIS A 41 6.29 -11.01 -4.24
C HIS A 41 7.56 -11.49 -4.93
N LEU A 42 7.43 -12.15 -6.08
CA LEU A 42 8.57 -12.57 -6.88
C LEU A 42 9.29 -11.37 -7.50
N ALA A 43 8.55 -10.46 -8.13
CA ALA A 43 9.12 -9.33 -8.87
C ALA A 43 9.74 -8.24 -7.99
N LEU A 44 9.08 -7.88 -6.88
CA LEU A 44 9.46 -6.74 -6.01
C LEU A 44 9.94 -7.19 -4.61
N GLY A 45 9.96 -8.50 -4.37
CA GLY A 45 10.42 -9.11 -3.13
C GLY A 45 9.37 -9.18 -2.01
N SER A 46 9.78 -9.75 -0.88
CA SER A 46 8.93 -10.02 0.28
C SER A 46 8.34 -8.78 0.96
N ARG A 47 8.88 -7.59 0.68
CA ARG A 47 8.42 -6.31 1.23
C ARG A 47 6.97 -6.01 0.84
N VAL A 48 6.52 -6.45 -0.34
CA VAL A 48 5.12 -6.29 -0.77
C VAL A 48 4.17 -7.04 0.18
N GLY A 49 4.53 -8.27 0.56
CA GLY A 49 3.75 -9.06 1.52
C GLY A 49 3.70 -8.42 2.90
N SER A 50 4.82 -7.88 3.39
CA SER A 50 4.85 -7.10 4.65
C SER A 50 3.95 -5.87 4.59
N SER A 51 3.96 -5.15 3.46
CA SER A 51 3.07 -4.01 3.23
C SER A 51 1.59 -4.43 3.23
N GLY A 52 1.25 -5.53 2.57
CA GLY A 52 -0.11 -6.08 2.59
C GLY A 52 -0.57 -6.48 3.99
N GLY A 53 0.31 -7.14 4.77
CA GLY A 53 0.06 -7.44 6.17
C GLY A 53 -0.17 -6.18 7.02
N GLY A 54 0.58 -5.10 6.78
CA GLY A 54 0.38 -3.80 7.40
C GLY A 54 -1.01 -3.20 7.13
N LEU A 55 -1.51 -3.31 5.88
CA LEU A 55 -2.85 -2.86 5.52
C LEU A 55 -3.95 -3.69 6.20
N ILE A 56 -3.79 -5.02 6.29
CA ILE A 56 -4.70 -5.89 7.04
C ILE A 56 -4.71 -5.49 8.51
N PHE A 57 -3.55 -5.32 9.13
CA PHE A 57 -3.46 -4.90 10.53
C PHE A 57 -4.17 -3.56 10.77
N LEU A 58 -3.92 -2.56 9.92
CA LEU A 58 -4.60 -1.26 9.98
C LEU A 58 -6.12 -1.39 9.89
N SER A 59 -6.62 -2.23 8.97
CA SER A 59 -8.06 -2.43 8.80
C SER A 59 -8.74 -2.98 10.06
N LEU A 60 -8.04 -3.82 10.84
CA LEU A 60 -8.56 -4.37 12.09
C LEU A 60 -8.56 -3.34 13.24
N LEU A 61 -7.75 -2.28 13.14
CA LEU A 61 -7.70 -1.21 14.13
C LEU A 61 -8.83 -0.19 13.96
N TYR A 62 -9.24 0.12 12.73
CA TYR A 62 -10.26 1.13 12.43
C TYR A 62 -11.63 0.97 13.13
N PRO A 63 -12.16 -0.25 13.39
CA PRO A 63 -13.40 -0.42 14.14
C PRO A 63 -13.36 0.14 15.57
N ILE A 64 -12.18 0.20 16.20
CA ILE A 64 -12.00 0.68 17.57
C ILE A 64 -12.34 2.17 17.69
N PRO A 65 -11.68 3.12 16.98
CA PRO A 65 -12.06 4.52 17.00
C PRO A 65 -13.48 4.74 16.48
N ALA A 66 -13.93 3.99 15.47
CA ALA A 66 -15.29 4.13 14.94
C ALA A 66 -16.34 3.92 16.04
N TRP A 67 -16.15 2.90 16.88
CA TRP A 67 -16.98 2.65 18.05
C TRP A 67 -16.96 3.82 19.05
N PHE A 68 -15.77 4.35 19.38
CA PHE A 68 -15.63 5.49 20.29
C PHE A 68 -16.35 6.72 19.77
N THR A 69 -16.18 7.07 18.48
CA THR A 69 -16.86 8.23 17.88
C THR A 69 -18.37 8.04 17.84
N PHE A 70 -18.85 6.83 17.53
CA PHE A 70 -20.28 6.52 17.56
C PHE A 70 -20.86 6.72 18.96
N LYS A 71 -20.22 6.15 19.99
CA LYS A 71 -20.65 6.31 21.39
C LYS A 71 -20.52 7.74 21.89
N ALA A 72 -19.47 8.45 21.51
CA ALA A 72 -19.28 9.84 21.87
C ALA A 72 -20.33 10.77 21.21
N SER A 73 -20.83 10.42 20.02
CA SER A 73 -21.93 11.11 19.36
C SER A 73 -23.28 10.85 20.04
N GLN A 74 -23.48 9.65 20.59
CA GLN A 74 -24.71 9.24 21.25
C GLN A 74 -24.83 9.80 22.68
N PHE A 75 -23.74 9.72 23.45
CA PHE A 75 -23.74 10.08 24.88
C PHE A 75 -23.20 11.48 25.15
N HIS A 76 -22.88 12.24 24.12
CA HIS A 76 -22.30 13.57 24.24
C HIS A 76 -20.97 13.64 25.04
N ASN A 77 -20.25 12.53 25.20
CA ASN A 77 -19.07 12.41 26.05
C ASN A 77 -17.79 12.96 25.39
N LYS A 78 -17.13 13.98 25.98
CA LYS A 78 -15.88 14.55 25.45
C LYS A 78 -14.67 13.65 25.59
N PHE A 79 -14.57 12.89 26.68
CA PHE A 79 -13.45 11.97 26.90
C PHE A 79 -13.39 10.92 25.78
N MET A 80 -14.52 10.36 25.37
CA MET A 80 -14.57 9.43 24.23
C MET A 80 -14.16 10.07 22.91
N LEU A 81 -14.47 11.36 22.67
CA LEU A 81 -13.97 12.09 21.50
C LEU A 81 -12.45 12.29 21.55
N LEU A 82 -11.88 12.59 22.73
CA LEU A 82 -10.42 12.71 22.88
C LEU A 82 -9.71 11.37 22.62
N VAL A 83 -10.27 10.27 23.14
CA VAL A 83 -9.76 8.92 22.84
C VAL A 83 -9.85 8.63 21.34
N HIS A 84 -10.97 8.97 20.69
CA HIS A 84 -11.11 8.87 19.23
C HIS A 84 -10.01 9.64 18.49
N ILE A 85 -9.77 10.91 18.85
CA ILE A 85 -8.72 11.74 18.25
C ILE A 85 -7.35 11.08 18.37
N VAL A 86 -6.97 10.63 19.58
CA VAL A 86 -5.67 9.99 19.82
C VAL A 86 -5.52 8.71 18.99
N LEU A 87 -6.55 7.86 18.97
CA LEU A 87 -6.54 6.61 18.19
C LEU A 87 -6.44 6.88 16.68
N VAL A 88 -7.23 7.81 16.15
CA VAL A 88 -7.19 8.15 14.72
C VAL A 88 -5.87 8.79 14.34
N CYS A 89 -5.29 9.68 15.16
CA CYS A 89 -3.94 10.21 14.91
C CYS A 89 -2.87 9.11 14.85
N GLY A 90 -2.96 8.11 15.73
CA GLY A 90 -2.09 6.93 15.69
C GLY A 90 -2.26 6.14 14.40
N ILE A 91 -3.50 5.85 14.00
CA ILE A 91 -3.81 5.14 12.75
C ILE A 91 -3.35 5.93 11.52
N VAL A 92 -3.54 7.25 11.48
CA VAL A 92 -3.04 8.12 10.40
C VAL A 92 -1.52 7.98 10.28
N THR A 93 -0.81 8.05 11.39
CA THR A 93 0.66 7.93 11.41
C THR A 93 1.09 6.57 10.85
N LEU A 94 0.47 5.48 11.31
CA LEU A 94 0.76 4.13 10.81
C LEU A 94 0.40 3.98 9.33
N GLN A 95 -0.72 4.56 8.88
CA GLN A 95 -1.15 4.51 7.48
C GLN A 95 -0.23 5.31 6.56
N LEU A 96 0.32 6.45 7.03
CA LEU A 96 1.35 7.19 6.30
C LEU A 96 2.63 6.38 6.17
N ILE A 97 3.06 5.68 7.23
CA ILE A 97 4.23 4.80 7.19
C ILE A 97 4.00 3.63 6.24
N VAL A 98 2.88 2.91 6.38
CA VAL A 98 2.56 1.78 5.50
C VAL A 98 2.40 2.27 4.05
N GLY A 99 1.57 3.26 3.77
CA GLY A 99 1.39 3.79 2.40
C GLY A 99 2.67 4.35 1.79
N GLY A 100 3.51 5.03 2.58
CA GLY A 100 4.80 5.54 2.15
C GLY A 100 5.80 4.43 1.83
N THR A 101 5.87 3.40 2.67
CA THR A 101 6.72 2.22 2.38
C THR A 101 6.19 1.41 1.19
N THR A 102 4.87 1.25 1.04
CA THR A 102 4.26 0.64 -0.16
C THR A 102 4.72 1.38 -1.42
N PHE A 103 4.64 2.71 -1.40
CA PHE A 103 5.06 3.54 -2.52
C PHE A 103 6.56 3.43 -2.79
N ALA A 104 7.38 3.41 -1.74
CA ALA A 104 8.84 3.31 -1.86
C ALA A 104 9.31 1.97 -2.43
N ILE A 105 8.56 0.87 -2.24
CA ILE A 105 8.88 -0.44 -2.84
C ILE A 105 8.86 -0.37 -4.37
N ALA A 106 8.05 0.52 -4.96
CA ALA A 106 7.97 0.70 -6.41
C ALA A 106 9.15 1.52 -7.00
N VAL A 107 10.05 2.03 -6.16
CA VAL A 107 11.22 2.79 -6.62
C VAL A 107 12.37 1.81 -6.88
N PRO A 108 12.88 1.72 -8.12
CA PRO A 108 13.96 0.79 -8.44
C PRO A 108 15.26 1.22 -7.76
N THR A 109 16.14 0.25 -7.47
CA THR A 109 17.46 0.52 -6.89
C THR A 109 18.42 1.11 -7.92
N PHE A 110 18.26 0.70 -9.19
CA PHE A 110 18.98 1.26 -10.34
C PHE A 110 18.06 2.21 -11.10
N ALA A 111 18.61 3.35 -11.55
CA ALA A 111 17.85 4.25 -12.39
C ALA A 111 17.46 3.55 -13.72
N TYR A 112 16.25 3.82 -14.21
CA TYR A 112 15.70 3.10 -15.37
C TYR A 112 16.52 3.29 -16.65
N ASP A 113 17.22 4.42 -16.78
CA ASP A 113 18.15 4.71 -17.87
C ASP A 113 19.39 3.81 -17.83
N VAL A 114 19.97 3.60 -16.65
CA VAL A 114 21.10 2.68 -16.45
C VAL A 114 20.67 1.24 -16.74
N ALA A 115 19.55 0.81 -16.16
CA ALA A 115 19.01 -0.54 -16.40
C ALA A 115 18.68 -0.76 -17.89
N ALA A 116 18.06 0.22 -18.55
CA ALA A 116 17.75 0.13 -19.98
C ALA A 116 19.02 0.06 -20.84
N ALA A 117 20.05 0.85 -20.52
CA ALA A 117 21.34 0.80 -21.22
C ALA A 117 21.98 -0.59 -21.11
N CYS A 118 21.90 -1.23 -19.94
CA CYS A 118 22.42 -2.59 -19.72
C CYS A 118 21.66 -3.69 -20.47
N LEU A 119 20.41 -3.43 -20.87
CA LEU A 119 19.58 -4.37 -21.63
C LEU A 119 19.77 -4.26 -23.15
N VAL A 120 20.65 -3.36 -23.61
CA VAL A 120 21.04 -3.18 -25.02
C VAL A 120 22.45 -3.71 -25.24
N ASP A 121 22.61 -4.60 -26.22
CA ASP A 121 23.86 -5.32 -26.48
C ASP A 121 25.09 -4.40 -26.66
N GLY A 122 24.93 -3.30 -27.39
CA GLY A 122 26.02 -2.39 -27.73
C GLY A 122 26.73 -1.71 -26.53
N HIS A 123 26.09 -1.63 -25.36
CA HIS A 123 26.66 -0.95 -24.19
C HIS A 123 27.53 -1.86 -23.32
N LEU A 124 27.33 -3.18 -23.39
CA LEU A 124 28.09 -4.15 -22.60
C LEU A 124 29.53 -4.28 -23.08
N ASN A 125 29.82 -3.90 -24.33
CA ASN A 125 31.18 -3.84 -24.89
C ASN A 125 31.99 -2.65 -24.36
N ASN A 126 31.38 -1.71 -23.63
CA ASN A 126 32.08 -0.56 -23.07
C ASN A 126 32.49 -0.84 -21.61
N ALA A 127 33.80 -0.88 -21.35
CA ALA A 127 34.37 -1.16 -20.03
C ALA A 127 33.85 -0.23 -18.92
N THR A 128 33.47 1.02 -19.23
CA THR A 128 32.91 1.93 -18.23
C THR A 128 31.50 1.55 -17.77
N PHE A 129 30.67 1.00 -18.67
CA PHE A 129 29.32 0.57 -18.36
C PHE A 129 29.28 -0.87 -17.82
N LEU A 130 30.27 -1.68 -18.17
CA LEU A 130 30.35 -3.09 -17.76
C LEU A 130 30.23 -3.26 -16.25
N ALA A 131 30.92 -2.44 -15.45
CA ALA A 131 30.85 -2.53 -13.99
C ALA A 131 29.45 -2.23 -13.43
N SER A 132 28.77 -1.20 -13.96
CA SER A 132 27.41 -0.85 -13.55
C SER A 132 26.39 -1.91 -13.99
N CYS A 133 26.54 -2.46 -15.20
CA CYS A 133 25.66 -3.51 -15.70
C CYS A 133 25.86 -4.84 -14.98
N GLN A 134 27.10 -5.17 -14.62
CA GLN A 134 27.38 -6.33 -13.79
C GLN A 134 26.73 -6.21 -12.41
N ALA A 135 26.79 -5.02 -11.80
CA ALA A 135 26.09 -4.76 -10.54
C ALA A 135 24.56 -4.89 -10.66
N TYR A 136 23.99 -4.42 -11.78
CA TYR A 136 22.56 -4.57 -12.08
C TYR A 136 22.15 -6.04 -12.22
N PHE A 137 22.85 -6.81 -13.07
CA PHE A 137 22.51 -8.22 -13.29
C PHE A 137 22.75 -9.12 -12.08
N GLN A 138 23.68 -8.75 -11.19
CA GLN A 138 23.93 -9.44 -9.92
C GLN A 138 23.00 -8.98 -8.78
N SER A 139 22.11 -8.01 -9.02
CA SER A 139 21.22 -7.49 -7.99
C SER A 139 20.04 -8.41 -7.67
N ASP A 140 19.53 -8.31 -6.44
CA ASP A 140 18.31 -9.00 -6.03
C ASP A 140 17.08 -8.56 -6.85
N GLU A 141 17.08 -7.32 -7.35
CA GLU A 141 16.02 -6.78 -8.19
C GLU A 141 15.94 -7.53 -9.52
N TYR A 142 17.06 -7.67 -10.24
CA TYR A 142 17.09 -8.40 -11.50
C TYR A 142 16.82 -9.91 -11.29
N ALA A 143 17.32 -10.49 -10.20
CA ALA A 143 17.02 -11.88 -9.85
C ALA A 143 15.52 -12.11 -9.58
N GLY A 144 14.86 -11.20 -8.86
CA GLY A 144 13.41 -11.24 -8.61
C GLY A 144 12.59 -11.12 -9.90
N LEU A 145 12.97 -10.18 -10.77
CA LEU A 145 12.36 -10.02 -12.10
C LEU A 145 12.55 -11.28 -12.96
N SER A 146 13.72 -11.91 -12.89
CA SER A 146 14.03 -13.16 -13.60
C SER A 146 13.12 -14.30 -13.17
N LEU A 147 12.97 -14.48 -11.86
CA LEU A 147 12.11 -15.50 -11.29
C LEU A 147 10.62 -15.25 -11.63
N ALA A 148 10.17 -14.00 -11.52
CA ALA A 148 8.81 -13.62 -11.89
C ALA A 148 8.55 -13.85 -13.39
N TRP A 149 9.46 -13.44 -14.26
CA TRP A 149 9.36 -13.63 -15.71
C TRP A 149 9.25 -15.10 -16.10
N GLN A 150 10.13 -15.93 -15.54
CA GLN A 150 10.11 -17.38 -15.76
C GLN A 150 8.79 -18.00 -15.29
N THR A 151 8.24 -17.53 -14.17
CA THR A 151 6.95 -18.00 -13.64
C THR A 151 5.81 -17.67 -14.61
N TYR A 152 5.72 -16.41 -15.08
CA TYR A 152 4.74 -16.02 -16.08
C TYR A 152 4.91 -16.79 -17.39
N TYR A 153 6.15 -17.06 -17.79
CA TYR A 153 6.41 -17.88 -18.96
C TYR A 153 5.88 -19.30 -18.80
N ASN A 154 6.19 -19.95 -17.71
CA ASN A 154 5.71 -21.30 -17.46
C ASN A 154 4.16 -21.35 -17.38
N GLU A 155 3.54 -20.37 -16.74
CA GLU A 155 2.08 -20.26 -16.69
C GLU A 155 1.46 -20.04 -18.06
N SER A 156 2.11 -19.25 -18.93
CA SER A 156 1.63 -19.01 -20.29
C SER A 156 1.56 -20.26 -21.17
N LEU A 157 2.34 -21.31 -20.82
CA LEU A 157 2.28 -22.60 -21.51
C LEU A 157 0.97 -23.35 -21.21
N GLY A 158 0.37 -23.10 -20.06
CA GLY A 158 -0.90 -23.70 -19.63
C GLY A 158 -2.12 -22.76 -19.75
N ASP A 159 -1.91 -21.46 -19.67
CA ASP A 159 -2.95 -20.42 -19.71
C ASP A 159 -2.61 -19.32 -20.71
N ALA A 160 -3.38 -19.25 -21.80
CA ALA A 160 -3.20 -18.25 -22.85
C ALA A 160 -3.33 -16.80 -22.34
N SER A 161 -4.07 -16.56 -21.24
CA SER A 161 -4.27 -15.21 -20.69
C SER A 161 -2.98 -14.64 -20.07
N ALA A 162 -2.17 -15.47 -19.41
CA ALA A 162 -0.88 -15.08 -18.86
C ALA A 162 0.11 -14.69 -19.98
N GLY A 163 0.11 -15.44 -21.08
CA GLY A 163 0.92 -15.13 -22.27
C GLY A 163 0.53 -13.82 -22.96
N GLN A 164 -0.77 -13.49 -23.00
CA GLN A 164 -1.25 -12.24 -23.60
C GLN A 164 -0.75 -10.99 -22.87
N ALA A 165 -0.63 -11.03 -21.54
CA ALA A 165 -0.14 -9.89 -20.78
C ALA A 165 1.34 -9.59 -21.10
N LEU A 166 2.18 -10.63 -21.16
CA LEU A 166 3.59 -10.49 -21.52
C LEU A 166 3.78 -10.11 -22.99
N ALA A 167 3.00 -10.68 -23.91
CA ALA A 167 3.03 -10.29 -25.31
C ALA A 167 2.68 -8.80 -25.51
N LYS A 168 1.61 -8.32 -24.84
CA LYS A 168 1.25 -6.90 -24.86
C LYS A 168 2.35 -6.01 -24.29
N LEU A 169 3.04 -6.46 -23.24
CA LEU A 169 4.16 -5.72 -22.66
C LEU A 169 5.33 -5.60 -23.64
N GLN A 170 5.69 -6.71 -24.29
CA GLN A 170 6.74 -6.75 -25.31
C GLN A 170 6.41 -5.85 -26.51
N ASP A 171 5.20 -5.96 -27.04
CA ASP A 171 4.74 -5.15 -28.17
C ASP A 171 4.69 -3.65 -27.83
N ALA A 172 4.23 -3.30 -26.62
CA ALA A 172 4.14 -1.90 -26.19
C ALA A 172 5.51 -1.26 -25.89
N SER A 173 6.50 -2.07 -25.51
CA SER A 173 7.80 -1.59 -25.04
C SER A 173 8.94 -1.83 -26.04
N TYR A 174 8.64 -2.41 -27.20
CA TYR A 174 9.61 -2.74 -28.25
C TYR A 174 10.81 -3.54 -27.72
N CYS A 175 10.55 -4.51 -26.84
CA CYS A 175 11.56 -5.32 -26.16
C CYS A 175 11.29 -6.81 -26.36
N CYS A 176 12.29 -7.65 -26.10
CA CYS A 176 12.19 -9.09 -26.31
C CYS A 176 12.96 -9.90 -25.28
N GLY A 177 12.31 -10.91 -24.70
CA GLY A 177 12.85 -11.65 -23.57
C GLY A 177 13.07 -10.73 -22.35
N LEU A 178 13.57 -11.28 -21.25
CA LEU A 178 13.88 -10.44 -20.09
C LEU A 178 15.22 -9.72 -20.22
N GLY A 179 16.26 -10.49 -20.58
CA GLY A 179 17.65 -10.05 -20.70
C GLY A 179 18.04 -9.60 -22.11
N PRO A 180 19.30 -9.17 -22.30
CA PRO A 180 19.72 -8.62 -23.57
C PRO A 180 19.84 -9.69 -24.68
N PRO A 181 19.54 -9.33 -25.95
CA PRO A 181 20.54 -9.44 -27.00
C PRO A 181 21.40 -10.70 -27.21
N GLU A 182 22.66 -10.39 -27.50
CA GLU A 182 23.66 -11.29 -28.04
C GLU A 182 24.79 -11.52 -27.03
N HIS A 183 24.56 -11.20 -25.75
CA HIS A 183 25.56 -11.37 -24.69
C HIS A 183 25.57 -12.79 -24.11
N CYS A 184 25.87 -13.73 -25.01
CA CYS A 184 26.28 -15.08 -24.69
C CYS A 184 27.70 -15.39 -25.23
N GLN A 185 28.70 -14.53 -25.00
CA GLN A 185 30.01 -14.65 -25.67
C GLN A 185 31.07 -15.49 -24.93
N SER A 186 31.76 -16.34 -25.69
CA SER A 186 32.48 -17.53 -25.21
C SER A 186 33.99 -17.42 -25.01
N GLU A 187 34.63 -16.27 -25.24
CA GLU A 187 36.11 -16.22 -25.32
C GLU A 187 36.83 -15.78 -24.04
N TYR A 188 36.14 -15.17 -23.07
CA TYR A 188 36.70 -14.88 -21.74
C TYR A 188 36.20 -15.82 -20.63
N TYR A 189 35.33 -16.79 -20.95
CA TYR A 189 34.81 -17.79 -20.01
C TYR A 189 34.55 -19.14 -20.73
N PRO A 190 34.86 -20.29 -20.11
CA PRO A 190 34.60 -21.62 -20.68
C PRO A 190 33.09 -21.89 -20.76
N ALA A 191 32.60 -22.54 -21.85
CA ALA A 191 31.20 -22.96 -22.10
C ALA A 191 30.18 -22.21 -21.22
N THR A 192 29.87 -20.97 -21.61
CA THR A 192 29.69 -19.91 -20.62
C THR A 192 28.49 -20.14 -19.70
N PRO A 193 28.64 -19.96 -18.37
CA PRO A 193 27.62 -20.22 -17.35
C PRO A 193 26.51 -19.16 -17.37
N LEU A 194 25.91 -18.90 -18.54
CA LEU A 194 24.67 -18.12 -18.64
C LEU A 194 23.47 -18.88 -18.08
N CYS A 195 23.69 -20.12 -17.64
CA CYS A 195 23.09 -20.65 -16.44
C CYS A 195 23.27 -19.72 -15.21
N TYR A 196 22.48 -18.65 -15.07
CA TYR A 196 22.27 -18.06 -13.73
C TYR A 196 21.62 -19.13 -12.86
N LYS A 197 22.24 -19.45 -11.71
CA LYS A 197 21.80 -20.37 -10.63
C LYS A 197 20.47 -21.13 -10.92
N GLY A 198 20.46 -21.99 -11.96
CA GLY A 198 19.18 -22.42 -12.58
C GLY A 198 19.22 -22.84 -14.05
N GLY A 199 19.93 -22.17 -14.97
CA GLY A 199 20.23 -22.78 -16.30
C GLY A 199 19.89 -22.09 -17.63
N SER A 200 19.68 -20.76 -17.77
CA SER A 200 19.09 -20.19 -19.01
C SER A 200 19.87 -19.09 -19.75
N CYS A 201 20.14 -19.31 -21.05
CA CYS A 201 20.21 -18.39 -22.20
C CYS A 201 20.09 -19.23 -23.50
N ALA A 202 19.68 -18.76 -24.69
CA ALA A 202 19.75 -17.42 -25.29
C ALA A 202 18.38 -16.73 -25.40
N TYR A 203 18.28 -15.49 -24.91
CA TYR A 203 17.09 -14.62 -24.85
C TYR A 203 15.97 -14.96 -23.86
N ASP A 204 16.28 -15.72 -22.80
CA ASP A 204 15.50 -15.93 -21.56
C ASP A 204 13.97 -15.84 -21.68
N PHE A 205 13.42 -16.72 -22.52
CA PHE A 205 11.99 -16.94 -22.72
C PHE A 205 11.27 -15.81 -23.50
N PRO A 206 11.61 -15.60 -24.78
CA PRO A 206 10.89 -14.67 -25.62
C PRO A 206 9.44 -15.15 -25.82
N MET A 207 8.51 -14.21 -25.94
CA MET A 207 7.10 -14.49 -26.19
C MET A 207 6.62 -13.76 -27.44
N GLY A 208 5.44 -14.16 -27.91
CA GLY A 208 4.76 -13.49 -29.01
C GLY A 208 5.56 -13.47 -30.31
N SER A 209 5.45 -12.36 -31.02
CA SER A 209 6.08 -12.13 -32.33
C SER A 209 7.61 -12.25 -32.29
N CYS A 210 8.23 -11.83 -31.19
CA CYS A 210 9.68 -11.84 -31.06
C CYS A 210 10.26 -13.27 -30.91
N GLY A 211 9.52 -14.18 -30.28
CA GLY A 211 9.93 -15.59 -30.23
C GLY A 211 9.88 -16.30 -31.59
N LEU A 212 9.14 -15.76 -32.56
CA LEU A 212 8.93 -16.38 -33.88
C LEU A 212 9.85 -15.84 -34.98
N VAL A 213 10.09 -14.53 -35.00
CA VAL A 213 10.81 -13.85 -36.11
C VAL A 213 12.31 -13.76 -35.85
N GLY A 214 12.77 -14.15 -34.65
CA GLY A 214 14.12 -13.90 -34.19
C GLY A 214 14.31 -12.44 -33.80
N VAL A 215 15.38 -12.19 -33.04
CA VAL A 215 15.63 -10.88 -32.44
C VAL A 215 16.60 -10.10 -33.33
N ALA A 216 16.30 -8.82 -33.60
CA ALA A 216 17.24 -7.96 -34.32
C ALA A 216 18.40 -7.57 -33.40
N GLY A 217 19.61 -7.36 -33.94
CA GLY A 217 20.79 -6.99 -33.14
C GLY A 217 20.69 -5.65 -32.39
N GLN A 218 19.61 -4.88 -32.57
CA GLN A 218 19.31 -3.66 -31.81
C GLN A 218 18.11 -3.79 -30.86
N SER A 219 17.55 -4.99 -30.70
CA SER A 219 16.49 -5.18 -29.72
C SER A 219 17.03 -4.98 -28.29
N MET A 220 16.12 -4.83 -27.33
CA MET A 220 16.47 -4.69 -25.92
C MET A 220 15.68 -5.69 -25.07
N GLY A 221 16.25 -6.09 -23.94
CA GLY A 221 15.52 -6.88 -22.95
C GLY A 221 14.36 -6.12 -22.30
N CYS A 222 13.35 -6.85 -21.80
CA CYS A 222 12.14 -6.29 -21.20
C CYS A 222 12.21 -6.04 -19.70
N ALA A 223 13.34 -6.30 -19.01
CA ALA A 223 13.37 -6.21 -17.55
C ALA A 223 12.94 -4.84 -16.99
N THR A 224 13.30 -3.73 -17.64
CA THR A 224 12.86 -2.38 -17.24
C THR A 224 11.37 -2.19 -17.39
N ALA A 225 10.80 -2.53 -18.55
CA ALA A 225 9.37 -2.44 -18.81
C ALA A 225 8.56 -3.36 -17.86
N PHE A 226 9.09 -4.56 -17.59
CA PHE A 226 8.48 -5.52 -16.69
C PHE A 226 8.49 -5.04 -15.24
N HIS A 227 9.60 -4.44 -14.78
CA HIS A 227 9.62 -3.78 -13.48
C HIS A 227 8.61 -2.63 -13.41
N GLN A 228 8.58 -1.75 -14.43
CA GLN A 228 7.64 -0.63 -14.50
C GLN A 228 6.19 -1.09 -14.45
N TYR A 229 5.85 -2.22 -15.06
CA TYR A 229 4.52 -2.81 -15.00
C TYR A 229 4.09 -3.09 -13.54
N PHE A 230 4.89 -3.82 -12.75
CA PHE A 230 4.56 -4.07 -11.33
C PHE A 230 4.66 -2.81 -10.47
N ALA A 231 5.70 -2.00 -10.68
CA ALA A 231 5.94 -0.78 -9.95
C ALA A 231 4.78 0.21 -10.12
N SER A 232 4.19 0.33 -11.31
CA SER A 232 3.07 1.23 -11.57
C SER A 232 1.84 0.89 -10.72
N THR A 233 1.51 -0.41 -10.58
CA THR A 233 0.39 -0.86 -9.75
C THR A 233 0.66 -0.63 -8.28
N ILE A 234 1.83 -1.01 -7.78
CA ILE A 234 2.20 -0.81 -6.36
C ILE A 234 2.27 0.68 -6.01
N LYS A 235 2.81 1.51 -6.91
CA LYS A 235 2.82 2.97 -6.76
C LYS A 235 1.40 3.53 -6.69
N THR A 236 0.48 3.03 -7.51
CA THR A 236 -0.93 3.43 -7.49
C THR A 236 -1.60 3.02 -6.18
N VAL A 237 -1.35 1.80 -5.68
CA VAL A 237 -1.86 1.35 -4.38
C VAL A 237 -1.31 2.21 -3.25
N GLY A 238 0.01 2.44 -3.20
CA GLY A 238 0.65 3.29 -2.20
C GLY A 238 0.12 4.72 -2.22
N ALA A 239 0.00 5.32 -3.41
CA ALA A 239 -0.57 6.66 -3.59
C ALA A 239 -2.03 6.73 -3.15
N PHE A 240 -2.83 5.70 -3.45
CA PHE A 240 -4.22 5.61 -3.03
C PHE A 240 -4.34 5.49 -1.50
N VAL A 241 -3.53 4.64 -0.86
CA VAL A 241 -3.49 4.51 0.61
C VAL A 241 -3.10 5.83 1.27
N LEU A 242 -2.13 6.56 0.70
CA LEU A 242 -1.75 7.89 1.14
C LEU A 242 -2.89 8.90 0.94
N ALA A 243 -3.58 8.89 -0.21
CA ALA A 243 -4.73 9.77 -0.45
C ALA A 243 -5.87 9.48 0.54
N LEU A 244 -6.12 8.21 0.86
CA LEU A 244 -7.10 7.79 1.86
C LEU A 244 -6.80 8.34 3.26
N THR A 245 -5.56 8.73 3.59
CA THR A 245 -5.23 9.35 4.88
C THR A 245 -5.86 10.73 5.08
N SER A 246 -6.32 11.38 4.00
CA SER A 246 -7.02 12.67 4.10
C SER A 246 -8.36 12.55 4.84
N LEU A 247 -9.05 11.42 4.70
CA LEU A 247 -10.34 11.16 5.38
C LEU A 247 -10.22 11.10 6.92
N PRO A 248 -9.38 10.24 7.53
CA PRO A 248 -9.20 10.22 8.98
C PRO A 248 -8.65 11.54 9.53
N MET A 249 -7.85 12.29 8.76
CA MET A 249 -7.44 13.64 9.15
C MET A 249 -8.64 14.59 9.26
N LEU A 250 -9.61 14.52 8.33
CA LEU A 250 -10.86 15.27 8.45
C LEU A 250 -11.68 14.83 9.67
N PHE A 251 -11.67 13.53 10.01
CA PHE A 251 -12.38 13.03 11.20
C PHE A 251 -11.77 13.56 12.50
N VAL A 252 -10.44 13.67 12.57
CA VAL A 252 -9.76 14.33 13.70
C VAL A 252 -10.21 15.78 13.84
N VAL A 253 -10.27 16.54 12.73
CA VAL A 253 -10.74 17.93 12.76
C VAL A 253 -12.21 18.02 13.20
N LEU A 254 -13.09 17.16 12.69
CA LEU A 254 -14.49 17.10 13.10
C LEU A 254 -14.64 16.80 14.60
N SER A 255 -13.89 15.82 15.12
CA SER A 255 -13.88 15.47 16.54
C SER A 255 -13.35 16.61 17.40
N LEU A 256 -12.29 17.30 16.97
CA LEU A 256 -11.77 18.49 17.66
C LEU A 256 -12.81 19.62 17.72
N CYS A 257 -13.47 19.92 16.59
CA CYS A 257 -14.55 20.90 16.54
C CYS A 257 -15.69 20.55 17.51
N LEU A 258 -16.08 19.27 17.59
CA LEU A 258 -17.08 18.79 18.54
C LEU A 258 -16.65 18.94 20.00
N VAL A 259 -15.39 18.65 20.32
CA VAL A 259 -14.84 18.82 21.67
C VAL A 259 -14.95 20.29 22.10
N PHE A 260 -14.52 21.23 21.26
CA PHE A 260 -14.60 22.66 21.57
C PHE A 260 -16.04 23.19 21.62
N LYS A 261 -16.93 22.68 20.77
CA LYS A 261 -18.32 23.14 20.72
C LYS A 261 -19.13 22.72 21.96
N ARG A 262 -18.75 21.63 22.64
CA ARG A 262 -19.49 21.04 23.78
C ARG A 262 -19.11 21.61 25.15
N LYS A 263 -18.68 22.86 25.25
CA LYS A 263 -18.05 23.45 26.44
C LYS A 263 -18.74 23.10 27.78
N ASP A 264 -20.07 23.06 27.84
CA ASP A 264 -20.82 23.03 29.11
C ASP A 264 -21.62 21.75 29.42
N GLU A 265 -21.55 20.70 28.59
CA GLU A 265 -22.38 19.48 28.72
C GLU A 265 -21.55 18.19 28.72
N ASP A 266 -20.72 17.95 29.74
CA ASP A 266 -20.21 16.60 30.00
C ASP A 266 -21.23 15.83 30.84
N VAL A 267 -22.20 15.23 30.16
CA VAL A 267 -23.14 14.31 30.81
C VAL A 267 -22.47 12.94 30.89
N LEU A 268 -22.02 12.56 32.08
CA LEU A 268 -21.63 11.18 32.32
C LEU A 268 -22.84 10.28 32.01
N PRO A 269 -22.67 9.18 31.27
CA PRO A 269 -23.78 8.27 31.03
C PRO A 269 -24.34 7.86 32.38
N THR A 270 -25.64 8.09 32.60
CA THR A 270 -26.31 7.62 33.80
C THR A 270 -26.18 6.11 33.81
N MET A 271 -25.30 5.57 34.65
CA MET A 271 -25.15 4.14 34.85
C MET A 271 -26.40 3.61 35.55
N SER A 272 -27.49 3.48 34.79
CA SER A 272 -28.77 2.94 35.25
C SER A 272 -28.80 1.41 35.20
N TYR A 273 -27.65 0.75 35.05
CA TYR A 273 -27.55 -0.70 35.18
C TYR A 273 -27.43 -1.09 36.66
N ALA A 274 -28.58 -1.42 37.23
CA ALA A 274 -28.80 -2.55 38.14
C ALA A 274 -28.01 -2.65 39.47
N TRP A 275 -27.23 -1.64 39.89
CA TRP A 275 -26.77 -1.58 41.27
C TRP A 275 -27.64 -0.61 42.07
N ARG A 276 -28.58 -1.18 42.82
CA ARG A 276 -29.29 -0.50 43.90
C ARG A 276 -28.27 -0.08 44.97
N SER A 277 -27.61 1.05 44.79
CA SER A 277 -27.09 1.83 45.92
C SER A 277 -27.59 3.25 45.77
N ARG A 278 -28.43 3.67 46.74
CA ARG A 278 -29.09 4.98 46.81
C ARG A 278 -28.07 6.08 47.17
N ALA A 279 -26.99 6.24 46.42
CA ALA A 279 -26.08 7.37 46.59
C ALA A 279 -26.43 8.44 45.54
N ARG A 280 -27.29 9.39 45.90
CA ARG A 280 -27.49 10.61 45.10
C ARG A 280 -26.31 11.52 45.36
N VAL A 281 -25.42 11.66 44.37
CA VAL A 281 -24.39 12.68 44.39
C VAL A 281 -25.03 13.99 43.94
N TYR A 282 -25.23 14.92 44.87
CA TYR A 282 -25.75 16.25 44.55
C TYR A 282 -24.60 17.16 44.13
N VAL A 283 -24.77 17.88 43.04
CA VAL A 283 -23.85 18.94 42.63
C VAL A 283 -23.99 20.09 43.61
N ALA A 284 -22.90 20.81 43.91
CA ALA A 284 -22.90 21.90 44.90
C ALA A 284 -23.97 22.97 44.64
N ALA A 285 -24.41 23.16 43.39
CA ALA A 285 -25.50 24.06 43.04
C ALA A 285 -26.87 23.57 43.53
N ASP A 286 -27.12 22.27 43.52
CA ASP A 286 -28.38 21.66 44.01
C ASP A 286 -28.45 21.69 45.53
N ILE A 287 -27.31 21.55 46.22
CA ILE A 287 -27.21 21.71 47.67
C ILE A 287 -27.63 23.14 48.07
N ARG A 288 -27.08 24.17 47.40
CA ARG A 288 -27.47 25.58 47.65
C ARG A 288 -28.91 25.91 47.27
N ARG A 289 -29.55 25.08 46.43
CA ARG A 289 -30.96 25.23 46.06
C ARG A 289 -31.86 24.60 47.10
N MET A 290 -31.46 23.46 47.67
CA MET A 290 -32.15 22.83 48.79
C MET A 290 -32.03 23.67 50.07
N GLU A 291 -30.87 24.25 50.37
CA GLU A 291 -30.70 25.16 51.52
C GLU A 291 -31.61 26.40 51.47
N ARG A 292 -32.07 26.80 50.28
CA ARG A 292 -32.99 27.93 50.10
C ARG A 292 -34.47 27.57 50.24
N MET A 293 -34.82 26.29 50.29
CA MET A 293 -36.21 25.84 50.43
C MET A 293 -36.59 25.55 51.90
N ASP A 294 -35.63 25.58 52.82
CA ASP A 294 -35.83 25.34 54.26
C ASP A 294 -35.95 26.65 55.09
N LEU A 295 -36.12 27.80 54.43
CA LEU A 295 -36.41 29.12 55.03
C LEU A 295 -37.75 29.65 54.52
#